data_AF-A0A1V1PER2-F1
#
_entry.id   AF-A0A1V1PER2-F1
#
_cell.length_a   1.000
_cell.length_b   1.000
_cell.length_c   1.000
_cell.angle_alpha   90.00
_cell.angle_beta   90.00
_cell.angle_gamma   90.00
#
_symmetry.space_group_name_H-M   'P 1'
#
loop_
_entity.id
_entity.type
_entity.pdbx_description
1 polymer ?
#
loop_
_entity_poly.entity_id
_entity_poly.type
_entity_poly.pdbx_seq_one_letter_code
_entity_poly.pdbx_strand_id
1 'polypeptide(L)'
;MADEKRLRQVLLNILSNAIKFTEKGQVCFHVYLLDSRLRFEVKDTGCGIPEDKQLRLFQPFHSIKGTDINDEGTGLGLYISRILVRMMGSDINIKSEMNKGTTVWFDLPDILLSGETQKPDIKRSHSDTGNQNTDIPFPPDRVLHELIEFTMAGDVSGIMEWTDIQSKKLPTFKLFFQMIRDLASKLQLTEIQRIAEKKTGQ
;
A
#
# COMPACT_ATOMS: atom_id res chain seq x y z
N MET A 1 -18.08 4.15 1.69
CA MET A 1 -17.98 3.42 2.96
C MET A 1 -16.59 2.85 3.05
N ALA A 2 -15.76 3.37 3.97
CA ALA A 2 -14.43 2.82 4.20
C ALA A 2 -14.59 1.39 4.72
N ASP A 3 -14.03 0.44 3.98
CA ASP A 3 -14.13 -1.00 4.23
C ASP A 3 -13.09 -1.35 5.31
N GLU A 4 -13.52 -1.87 6.47
CA GLU A 4 -12.66 -2.27 7.58
C GLU A 4 -11.47 -3.11 7.11
N LYS A 5 -11.68 -3.97 6.11
CA LYS A 5 -10.63 -4.82 5.52
C LYS A 5 -9.55 -3.97 4.84
N ARG A 6 -9.92 -2.87 4.18
CA ARG A 6 -8.98 -1.96 3.51
C ARG A 6 -8.22 -1.11 4.53
N LEU A 7 -8.89 -0.63 5.57
CA LEU A 7 -8.22 0.08 6.66
C LEU A 7 -7.19 -0.83 7.34
N ARG A 8 -7.58 -2.08 7.64
CA ARG A 8 -6.68 -3.11 8.18
C ARG A 8 -5.49 -3.36 7.25
N GLN A 9 -5.71 -3.48 5.95
CA GLN A 9 -4.64 -3.65 4.96
C GLN A 9 -3.64 -2.48 4.96
N VAL A 10 -4.14 -1.25 4.97
CA VAL A 10 -3.30 -0.03 5.03
C VAL A 10 -2.47 -0.04 6.31
N LEU A 11 -3.11 -0.27 7.46
CA LEU A 11 -2.43 -0.26 8.77
C LEU A 11 -1.39 -1.37 8.88
N LEU A 12 -1.71 -2.59 8.45
CA LEU A 12 -0.77 -3.71 8.45
C LEU A 12 0.45 -3.43 7.57
N ASN A 13 0.26 -2.84 6.39
CA ASN A 13 1.38 -2.49 5.53
C ASN A 13 2.25 -1.37 6.15
N ILE A 14 1.65 -0.33 6.76
CA ILE A 14 2.42 0.74 7.40
C ILE A 14 3.18 0.19 8.62
N LEU A 15 2.53 -0.61 9.46
CA LEU A 15 3.13 -1.23 10.64
C LEU A 15 4.22 -2.23 10.28
N SER A 16 4.02 -3.05 9.24
CA SER A 16 5.05 -4.00 8.81
C SER A 16 6.28 -3.27 8.28
N ASN A 17 6.11 -2.17 7.56
CA ASN A 17 7.23 -1.31 7.14
C ASN A 17 7.96 -0.72 8.36
N ALA A 18 7.23 -0.15 9.32
CA ALA A 18 7.81 0.42 10.53
C ALA A 18 8.63 -0.62 11.33
N ILE A 19 8.11 -1.84 11.48
CA ILE A 19 8.81 -2.95 12.15
C ILE A 19 10.02 -3.39 11.33
N LYS A 20 9.87 -3.57 10.01
CA LYS A 20 10.94 -4.00 9.10
C LYS A 20 12.15 -3.06 9.16
N PHE A 21 11.93 -1.76 9.20
CA PHE A 21 13.00 -0.75 9.15
C PHE A 21 13.49 -0.29 10.53
N THR A 22 12.99 -0.91 11.61
CA THR A 22 13.40 -0.63 12.99
C THR A 22 14.01 -1.88 13.62
N GLU A 23 15.28 -2.14 13.34
CA GLU A 23 16.01 -3.27 13.92
C GLU A 23 16.14 -3.14 15.45
N LYS A 24 16.42 -1.92 15.92
CA LYS A 24 16.50 -1.58 17.35
C LYS A 24 15.76 -0.27 17.59
N GLY A 25 14.92 -0.23 18.62
CA GLY A 25 14.14 0.94 18.98
C GLY A 25 12.68 0.60 19.25
N GLN A 26 11.79 1.51 18.86
CA GLN A 26 10.36 1.37 19.14
C GLN A 26 9.50 1.75 17.93
N VAL A 27 8.36 1.09 17.82
CA VAL A 27 7.26 1.43 16.92
C VAL A 27 6.04 1.74 17.77
N CYS A 28 5.44 2.90 17.57
CA CYS A 28 4.25 3.37 18.28
C CYS A 28 3.11 3.55 17.28
N PHE A 29 1.94 3.05 17.63
CA PHE A 29 0.70 3.28 16.89
C PHE A 29 -0.25 4.11 17.74
N HIS A 30 -0.65 5.26 17.23
CA HIS A 30 -1.58 6.17 17.88
C HIS A 30 -2.80 6.42 17.02
N VAL A 31 -3.95 6.56 17.69
CA VAL A 31 -5.18 7.02 17.08
C VAL A 31 -5.63 8.27 17.82
N TYR A 32 -5.75 9.38 17.11
CA TYR A 32 -6.21 10.65 17.67
C TYR A 32 -7.55 11.03 17.06
N LEU A 33 -8.45 11.56 17.87
CA LEU A 33 -9.63 12.28 17.38
C LEU A 33 -9.24 13.76 17.21
N LEU A 34 -9.19 14.22 15.96
CA LEU A 34 -8.89 15.60 15.59
C LEU A 34 -10.15 16.18 14.94
N ASP A 35 -10.84 17.06 15.68
CA ASP A 35 -12.15 17.60 15.31
C ASP A 35 -13.17 16.48 14.99
N SER A 36 -13.46 16.26 13.70
CA SER A 36 -14.36 15.22 13.19
C SER A 36 -13.63 14.20 12.30
N ARG A 37 -12.34 13.97 12.56
CA ARG A 37 -11.49 13.02 11.85
C ARG A 37 -10.68 12.16 12.82
N LEU A 38 -10.54 10.88 12.48
CA LEU A 38 -9.62 9.97 13.16
C LEU A 38 -8.28 9.99 12.43
N ARG A 39 -7.23 10.43 13.12
CA ARG A 39 -5.85 10.31 12.66
C ARG A 39 -5.28 8.97 13.10
N PHE A 40 -4.83 8.18 12.14
CA PHE A 40 -4.05 6.98 12.37
C PHE A 40 -2.58 7.33 12.14
N GLU A 41 -1.75 7.22 13.18
CA GLU A 41 -0.32 7.58 13.14
C GLU A 41 0.53 6.39 13.56
N VAL A 42 1.50 6.03 12.72
CA VAL A 42 2.55 5.06 13.05
C VAL A 42 3.87 5.81 13.08
N LYS A 43 4.57 5.74 14.21
CA LYS A 43 5.88 6.36 14.42
C LYS A 43 6.90 5.28 14.77
N ASP A 44 8.03 5.29 14.09
CA ASP A 44 9.17 4.44 14.39
C ASP A 44 10.43 5.25 14.69
N THR A 45 11.44 4.56 15.24
CA THR A 45 12.79 5.10 15.48
C THR A 45 13.83 4.40 14.62
N GLY A 46 13.43 3.91 13.44
CA GLY A 46 14.27 3.15 12.54
C GLY A 46 15.33 3.98 11.82
N CYS A 47 15.88 3.43 10.74
CA CYS A 47 16.95 4.08 9.96
C CYS A 47 16.53 5.41 9.28
N GLY A 48 15.23 5.69 9.21
CA GLY A 48 14.71 6.86 8.51
C GLY A 48 14.85 6.76 6.99
N ILE A 49 14.45 7.82 6.29
CA ILE A 49 14.38 7.85 4.84
C ILE A 49 15.06 9.12 4.32
N PRO A 50 16.01 9.00 3.38
CA PRO A 50 16.65 10.15 2.74
C PRO A 50 15.62 11.06 2.05
N GLU A 51 15.77 12.38 2.19
CA GLU A 51 14.80 13.38 1.69
C GLU A 51 14.53 13.24 0.17
N ASP A 52 15.57 12.96 -0.61
CA ASP A 52 15.50 12.71 -2.06
C ASP A 52 14.66 11.48 -2.42
N LYS A 53 14.57 10.51 -1.50
CA LYS A 53 13.78 9.28 -1.66
C LYS A 53 12.36 9.43 -1.12
N GLN A 54 12.10 10.33 -0.17
CA GLN A 54 10.77 10.55 0.41
C GLN A 54 9.72 10.90 -0.65
N LEU A 55 10.09 11.73 -1.64
CA LEU A 55 9.21 12.14 -2.74
C LEU A 55 8.80 10.97 -3.64
N ARG A 56 9.59 9.90 -3.69
CA ARG A 56 9.39 8.75 -4.58
C ARG A 56 8.80 7.53 -3.88
N LEU A 57 8.66 7.54 -2.55
CA LEU A 57 8.08 6.44 -1.77
C LEU A 57 6.66 6.03 -2.18
N PHE A 58 5.91 7.00 -2.71
CA PHE A 58 4.56 6.76 -3.21
C PHE A 58 4.54 6.55 -4.72
N GLN A 59 5.68 6.30 -5.36
CA GLN A 59 5.73 5.76 -6.70
C GLN A 59 5.75 4.23 -6.60
N PRO A 60 5.02 3.54 -7.49
CA PRO A 60 5.10 2.10 -7.57
C PRO A 60 6.56 1.66 -7.83
N PHE A 61 6.93 0.47 -7.34
CA PHE A 61 8.27 -0.15 -7.45
C PHE A 61 9.45 0.62 -6.89
N HIS A 62 9.20 1.72 -6.18
CA HIS A 62 10.26 2.44 -5.50
C HIS A 62 10.57 1.79 -4.15
N SER A 63 11.39 0.74 -4.16
CA SER A 63 12.07 0.27 -2.95
C SER A 63 13.38 1.05 -2.78
N ILE A 64 13.68 1.48 -1.56
CA ILE A 64 14.97 2.09 -1.21
C ILE A 64 16.03 0.99 -1.24
N LYS A 65 16.54 0.69 -2.43
CA LYS A 65 17.71 -0.20 -2.55
C LYS A 65 18.90 0.43 -1.83
N GLY A 66 19.57 -0.34 -0.97
CA GLY A 66 20.82 0.06 -0.32
C GLY A 66 20.81 0.16 1.21
N THR A 67 19.77 -0.29 1.91
CA THR A 67 19.88 -0.66 3.33
C THR A 67 20.10 -2.17 3.40
N ASP A 68 21.09 -2.65 4.17
CA ASP A 68 21.47 -4.08 4.34
C ASP A 68 20.35 -5.02 4.85
N ILE A 69 19.12 -4.52 4.96
CA ILE A 69 17.92 -5.25 5.32
C ILE A 69 17.33 -5.84 4.03
N ASN A 70 17.50 -7.15 3.85
CA ASN A 70 16.97 -7.96 2.74
C ASN A 70 15.71 -7.37 2.09
N ASP A 71 15.88 -6.97 0.84
CA ASP A 71 15.00 -6.09 0.09
C ASP A 71 13.85 -6.89 -0.58
N GLU A 72 13.08 -7.63 0.23
CA GLU A 72 12.03 -8.56 -0.26
C GLU A 72 10.72 -7.86 -0.68
N GLY A 73 10.65 -6.52 -0.61
CA GLY A 73 9.42 -5.78 -0.92
C GLY A 73 9.27 -5.48 -2.41
N THR A 74 8.05 -5.65 -2.96
CA THR A 74 7.72 -5.27 -4.34
C THR A 74 7.77 -3.75 -4.61
N GLY A 75 7.89 -2.93 -3.58
CA GLY A 75 7.78 -1.46 -3.67
C GLY A 75 6.34 -0.98 -3.93
N LEU A 76 5.35 -1.87 -3.81
CA LEU A 76 3.94 -1.58 -4.12
C LEU A 76 3.09 -1.30 -2.88
N GLY A 77 3.48 -1.81 -1.71
CA GLY A 77 2.63 -1.78 -0.51
C GLY A 77 2.23 -0.36 -0.08
N LEU A 78 3.18 0.56 -0.01
CA LEU A 78 2.91 1.95 0.39
C LEU A 78 2.14 2.73 -0.69
N TYR A 79 2.45 2.48 -1.97
CA TYR A 79 1.70 3.05 -3.08
C TYR A 79 0.22 2.64 -3.05
N ILE A 80 -0.06 1.36 -2.84
CA ILE A 80 -1.45 0.87 -2.77
C ILE A 80 -2.14 1.29 -1.49
N SER A 81 -1.41 1.37 -0.38
CA SER A 81 -1.94 1.97 0.83
C SER A 81 -2.40 3.40 0.57
N ARG A 82 -1.65 4.19 -0.21
CA ARG A 82 -2.04 5.54 -0.59
C ARG A 82 -3.29 5.57 -1.47
N ILE A 83 -3.40 4.67 -2.45
CA ILE A 83 -4.63 4.53 -3.27
C ILE A 83 -5.82 4.22 -2.37
N LEU A 84 -5.70 3.26 -1.45
CA LEU A 84 -6.76 2.87 -0.53
C LEU A 84 -7.20 4.03 0.35
N VAL A 85 -6.26 4.76 0.94
CA VAL A 85 -6.55 5.95 1.77
C VAL A 85 -7.23 7.06 0.97
N ARG A 86 -6.83 7.27 -0.29
CA ARG A 86 -7.50 8.19 -1.22
C ARG A 86 -8.93 7.80 -1.55
N MET A 87 -9.19 6.51 -1.75
CA MET A 87 -10.55 6.00 -1.90
C MET A 87 -11.40 6.19 -0.64
N MET A 88 -10.78 6.34 0.53
CA MET A 88 -11.43 6.66 1.80
C MET A 88 -11.55 8.18 2.06
N GLY A 89 -11.18 9.03 1.08
CA GLY A 89 -11.31 10.49 1.16
C GLY A 89 -10.17 11.18 1.92
N SER A 90 -8.98 10.57 1.97
CA SER A 90 -7.80 11.10 2.67
C SER A 90 -6.53 10.92 1.84
N ASP A 91 -5.35 11.24 2.38
CA ASP A 91 -4.06 10.89 1.77
C ASP A 91 -3.07 10.44 2.86
N ILE A 92 -2.07 9.66 2.47
CA ILE A 92 -0.98 9.28 3.37
C ILE A 92 0.04 10.41 3.41
N ASN A 93 0.41 10.81 4.61
CA ASN A 93 1.47 11.74 4.90
C ASN A 93 2.65 11.00 5.52
N ILE A 94 3.85 11.53 5.30
CA ILE A 94 5.07 10.98 5.85
C ILE A 94 6.01 12.11 6.27
N LYS A 95 6.70 11.90 7.38
CA LYS A 95 7.82 12.71 7.84
C LYS A 95 8.90 11.76 8.30
N SER A 96 10.08 11.85 7.71
CA SER A 96 11.20 11.00 8.06
C SER A 96 12.48 11.81 8.15
N GLU A 97 13.38 11.38 9.03
CA GLU A 97 14.73 11.93 9.12
C GLU A 97 15.72 10.77 9.29
N MET A 98 16.82 10.82 8.54
CA MET A 98 17.87 9.78 8.60
C MET A 98 18.33 9.56 10.05
N ASN A 99 18.35 8.30 10.46
CA ASN A 99 18.73 7.82 11.78
C ASN A 99 17.85 8.33 12.95
N LYS A 100 16.72 8.98 12.68
CA LYS A 100 15.74 9.38 13.72
C LYS A 100 14.39 8.67 13.59
N GLY A 101 14.19 7.92 12.50
CA GLY A 101 12.98 7.17 12.21
C GLY A 101 11.98 7.91 11.34
N THR A 102 10.80 7.30 11.22
CA THR A 102 9.74 7.74 10.31
C THR A 102 8.41 7.86 11.04
N THR A 103 7.61 8.85 10.65
CA THR A 103 6.21 9.00 11.05
C THR A 103 5.34 8.97 9.81
N VAL A 104 4.38 8.05 9.75
CA VAL A 104 3.40 7.90 8.67
C VAL A 104 2.00 8.08 9.26
N TRP A 105 1.18 8.92 8.64
CA TRP A 105 -0.19 9.13 9.13
C TRP A 105 -1.20 9.43 8.03
N PHE A 106 -2.49 9.21 8.34
CA PHE A 106 -3.61 9.63 7.50
C PHE A 106 -4.86 9.88 8.35
N ASP A 107 -5.77 10.72 7.84
CA ASP A 107 -6.92 11.23 8.59
C ASP A 107 -8.22 10.80 7.91
N LEU A 108 -8.99 9.89 8.52
CA LEU A 108 -10.29 9.47 7.98
C LEU A 108 -11.44 10.25 8.64
N PRO A 109 -12.51 10.60 7.89
CA PRO A 109 -13.69 11.20 8.49
C PRO A 109 -14.31 10.24 9.54
N ASP A 110 -14.79 10.81 10.64
CA ASP A 110 -15.34 10.13 11.82
C ASP A 110 -16.63 9.29 11.54
N ILE A 111 -17.08 9.25 10.28
CA ILE A 111 -18.26 8.49 9.81
C ILE A 111 -18.06 6.97 9.97
N LEU A 112 -16.86 6.51 10.33
CA LEU A 112 -16.56 5.10 10.59
C LEU A 112 -17.09 4.58 11.95
N LEU A 113 -17.50 5.45 12.87
CA LEU A 113 -17.95 5.07 14.21
C LEU A 113 -19.48 4.96 14.37
N SER A 114 -20.27 4.94 13.30
CA SER A 114 -21.71 4.61 13.36
C SER A 114 -21.95 3.09 13.51
N GLY A 115 -21.21 2.46 14.42
CA GLY A 115 -21.30 1.06 14.81
C GLY A 115 -20.79 0.92 16.24
N GLU A 116 -21.64 0.36 17.10
CA GLU A 116 -21.53 0.34 18.56
C GLU A 116 -20.12 0.05 19.10
N THR A 117 -19.65 0.92 19.99
CA THR A 117 -18.38 0.80 20.71
C THR A 117 -18.38 -0.41 21.65
N GLN A 118 -17.73 -1.51 21.25
CA GLN A 118 -17.20 -2.47 22.22
C GLN A 118 -15.76 -2.08 22.58
N LYS A 119 -15.53 -1.81 23.88
CA LYS A 119 -14.20 -1.58 24.47
C LYS A 119 -13.29 -2.79 24.20
N PRO A 120 -12.07 -2.62 23.66
CA PRO A 120 -11.13 -3.73 23.59
C PRO A 120 -10.51 -3.97 24.97
N ASP A 121 -10.89 -5.10 25.55
CA ASP A 121 -10.27 -5.68 26.74
C ASP A 121 -8.98 -6.41 26.31
N ILE A 122 -7.83 -5.78 26.51
CA ILE A 122 -6.53 -6.34 26.08
C ILE A 122 -6.08 -7.37 27.11
N LYS A 123 -6.46 -8.64 26.90
CA LYS A 123 -5.79 -9.79 27.51
C LYS A 123 -4.96 -10.55 26.48
N ARG A 124 -3.66 -10.64 26.78
CA ARG A 124 -2.65 -11.43 26.09
C ARG A 124 -3.00 -12.92 26.12
N SER A 125 -2.89 -13.63 25.00
CA SER A 125 -2.17 -14.93 24.91
C SER A 125 -2.24 -15.56 23.51
N HIS A 126 -1.08 -16.07 23.10
CA HIS A 126 -0.81 -17.23 22.22
C HIS A 126 -0.75 -17.06 20.69
N SER A 127 0.50 -17.07 20.22
CA SER A 127 1.08 -18.09 19.32
C SER A 127 0.11 -19.17 18.83
N ASP A 128 -0.17 -19.23 17.54
CA ASP A 128 0.56 -20.10 16.60
C ASP A 128 -0.06 -19.98 15.18
N THR A 129 0.76 -20.23 14.18
CA THR A 129 0.44 -20.51 12.76
C THR A 129 -0.27 -19.46 11.89
N GLY A 130 0.43 -19.06 10.82
CA GLY A 130 -0.21 -18.57 9.60
C GLY A 130 0.41 -17.29 9.05
N ASN A 131 1.60 -17.42 8.46
CA ASN A 131 2.18 -16.41 7.57
C ASN A 131 1.19 -16.12 6.43
N GLN A 132 0.38 -15.08 6.56
CA GLN A 132 -0.46 -14.56 5.47
C GLN A 132 0.19 -13.25 5.02
N ASN A 133 1.11 -13.39 4.07
CA ASN A 133 1.72 -12.30 3.33
C ASN A 133 0.58 -11.41 2.80
N THR A 134 0.53 -10.17 3.25
CA THR A 134 -0.45 -9.15 2.84
C THR A 134 -0.13 -8.62 1.44
N ASP A 135 0.03 -9.52 0.47
CA ASP A 135 0.29 -9.20 -0.93
C ASP A 135 -1.03 -8.87 -1.64
N ILE A 136 -0.97 -7.87 -2.51
CA ILE A 136 -2.06 -7.58 -3.43
C ILE A 136 -2.27 -8.82 -4.29
N PRO A 137 -3.48 -9.37 -4.37
CA PRO A 137 -3.71 -10.54 -5.19
C PRO A 137 -3.40 -10.13 -6.64
N PHE A 138 -2.46 -10.82 -7.27
CA PHE A 138 -2.19 -10.66 -8.70
C PHE A 138 -3.26 -11.43 -9.46
N PRO A 139 -3.86 -10.84 -10.51
CA PRO A 139 -4.79 -11.57 -11.35
C PRO A 139 -4.08 -12.76 -12.00
N PRO A 140 -4.82 -13.78 -12.46
CA PRO A 140 -4.24 -14.97 -13.09
C PRO A 140 -3.31 -14.61 -14.26
N ASP A 141 -2.29 -15.42 -14.52
CA ASP A 141 -1.25 -15.11 -15.52
C ASP A 141 -1.79 -14.73 -16.89
N ARG A 142 -2.90 -15.35 -17.33
CA ARG A 142 -3.59 -14.96 -18.58
C ARG A 142 -3.92 -13.47 -18.66
N VAL A 143 -4.34 -12.86 -17.55
CA VAL A 143 -4.70 -11.45 -17.44
C VAL A 143 -3.43 -10.58 -17.44
N LEU A 144 -2.34 -11.08 -16.85
CA LEU A 144 -1.05 -10.40 -16.87
C LEU A 144 -0.41 -10.43 -18.27
N HIS A 145 -0.53 -11.53 -19.00
CA HIS A 145 -0.09 -11.63 -20.40
C HIS A 145 -0.87 -10.68 -21.31
N GLU A 146 -2.20 -10.61 -21.19
CA GLU A 146 -3.01 -9.61 -21.90
C GLU A 146 -2.51 -8.18 -21.61
N LEU A 147 -2.21 -7.87 -20.35
CA LEU A 147 -1.68 -6.56 -19.96
C LEU A 147 -0.30 -6.28 -20.59
N ILE A 148 0.58 -7.28 -20.66
CA ILE A 148 1.90 -7.17 -21.31
C ILE A 148 1.72 -6.81 -22.79
N GLU A 149 0.81 -7.49 -23.50
CA GLU A 149 0.53 -7.20 -24.92
C GLU A 149 0.14 -5.75 -25.15
N PHE A 150 -0.78 -5.20 -24.34
CA PHE A 150 -1.15 -3.79 -24.42
C PHE A 150 0.03 -2.84 -24.14
N THR A 151 0.88 -3.17 -23.16
CA THR A 151 2.06 -2.34 -22.87
C THR A 151 3.10 -2.37 -23.99
N MET A 152 3.33 -3.54 -24.62
CA MET A 152 4.24 -3.69 -25.75
C MET A 152 3.71 -2.95 -27.00
N ALA A 153 2.40 -2.94 -27.19
CA ALA A 153 1.75 -2.17 -28.26
C ALA A 153 1.76 -0.66 -28.02
N GLY A 154 2.04 -0.20 -26.79
CA GLY A 154 1.97 1.21 -26.42
C GLY A 154 0.55 1.77 -26.34
N ASP A 155 -0.46 0.90 -26.27
CA ASP A 155 -1.88 1.28 -26.38
C ASP A 155 -2.46 1.71 -25.02
N VAL A 156 -2.18 2.94 -24.61
CA VAL A 156 -2.67 3.51 -23.34
C VAL A 156 -4.20 3.51 -23.27
N SER A 157 -4.88 3.88 -24.36
CA SER A 157 -6.35 3.91 -24.43
C SER A 157 -6.92 2.51 -24.24
N GLY A 158 -6.34 1.51 -24.91
CA GLY A 158 -6.68 0.10 -24.74
C GLY A 158 -6.48 -0.39 -23.30
N ILE A 159 -5.38 -0.01 -22.63
CA ILE A 159 -5.16 -0.34 -21.21
C ILE A 159 -6.25 0.26 -20.33
N MET A 160 -6.64 1.52 -20.56
CA MET A 160 -7.67 2.20 -19.78
C MET A 160 -9.04 1.52 -19.95
N GLU A 161 -9.43 1.20 -21.18
CA GLU A 161 -10.69 0.49 -21.44
C GLU A 161 -10.67 -0.94 -20.89
N TRP A 162 -9.57 -1.66 -21.13
CA TRP A 162 -9.40 -3.03 -20.65
C TRP A 162 -9.42 -3.11 -19.12
N THR A 163 -8.75 -2.18 -18.41
CA THR A 163 -8.78 -2.15 -16.93
C THR A 163 -10.19 -1.93 -16.39
N ASP A 164 -11.02 -1.10 -17.04
CA ASP A 164 -12.43 -0.90 -16.64
C ASP A 164 -13.27 -2.17 -16.85
N ILE A 165 -13.05 -2.88 -17.96
CA ILE A 165 -13.73 -4.14 -18.25
C ILE A 165 -13.31 -5.22 -17.26
N GLN A 166 -12.00 -5.41 -17.04
CA GLN A 166 -11.49 -6.44 -16.15
C GLN A 166 -11.84 -6.13 -14.68
N SER A 167 -11.83 -4.87 -14.26
CA SER A 167 -12.24 -4.51 -12.90
C SER A 167 -13.69 -4.89 -12.58
N LYS A 168 -14.58 -4.97 -13.59
CA LYS A 168 -15.96 -5.44 -13.43
C LYS A 168 -16.03 -6.97 -13.42
N LYS A 169 -15.28 -7.64 -14.30
CA LYS A 169 -15.23 -9.12 -14.40
C LYS A 169 -14.55 -9.78 -13.21
N LEU A 170 -13.57 -9.10 -12.62
CA LEU A 170 -12.66 -9.63 -11.62
C LEU A 170 -12.60 -8.69 -10.39
N PRO A 171 -13.68 -8.58 -9.60
CA PRO A 171 -13.78 -7.60 -8.51
C PRO A 171 -12.72 -7.78 -7.42
N THR A 172 -12.27 -9.02 -7.19
CA THR A 172 -11.18 -9.37 -6.26
C THR A 172 -9.88 -8.64 -6.58
N PHE A 173 -9.64 -8.34 -7.86
CA PHE A 173 -8.42 -7.72 -8.38
C PHE A 173 -8.62 -6.23 -8.70
N LYS A 174 -9.72 -5.61 -8.27
CA LYS A 174 -10.06 -4.22 -8.58
C LYS A 174 -8.94 -3.23 -8.23
N LEU A 175 -8.23 -3.45 -7.13
CA LEU A 175 -7.11 -2.59 -6.71
C LEU A 175 -5.90 -2.71 -7.65
N PHE A 176 -5.64 -3.91 -8.16
CA PHE A 176 -4.61 -4.12 -9.17
C PHE A 176 -4.95 -3.33 -10.43
N PHE A 177 -6.17 -3.47 -10.97
CA PHE A 177 -6.59 -2.72 -12.16
C PHE A 177 -6.62 -1.21 -11.95
N GLN A 178 -7.01 -0.74 -10.76
CA GLN A 178 -6.95 0.69 -10.43
C GLN A 178 -5.51 1.21 -10.41
N MET A 179 -4.55 0.42 -9.90
CA MET A 179 -3.13 0.74 -9.98
C MET A 179 -2.66 0.82 -11.44
N ILE A 180 -3.00 -0.18 -12.27
CA ILE A 180 -2.62 -0.19 -13.70
C ILE A 180 -3.18 1.05 -14.41
N ARG A 181 -4.43 1.41 -14.11
CA ARG A 181 -5.07 2.60 -14.67
C ARG A 181 -4.38 3.90 -14.25
N ASP A 182 -4.03 4.04 -12.97
CA ASP A 182 -3.33 5.24 -12.49
C ASP A 182 -1.95 5.38 -13.16
N LEU A 183 -1.22 4.27 -13.30
CA LEU A 183 0.04 4.21 -14.04
C LEU A 183 -0.12 4.58 -15.52
N ALA A 184 -1.14 4.02 -16.19
CA ALA A 184 -1.42 4.28 -17.59
C ALA A 184 -1.76 5.77 -17.83
N SER A 185 -2.55 6.37 -16.93
CA SER A 185 -2.90 7.79 -16.98
C SER A 185 -1.69 8.73 -16.86
N LYS A 186 -0.61 8.25 -16.22
CA LYS A 186 0.67 8.96 -16.07
C LYS A 186 1.71 8.56 -17.13
N LEU A 187 1.31 7.81 -18.16
CA LEU A 187 2.19 7.30 -19.22
C LEU A 187 3.34 6.41 -18.72
N GLN A 188 3.17 5.76 -17.57
CA GLN A 188 4.20 4.93 -16.95
C GLN A 188 4.15 3.47 -17.48
N LEU A 189 4.17 3.29 -18.80
CA LEU A 189 3.99 1.98 -19.45
C LEU A 189 5.09 0.97 -19.10
N THR A 190 6.35 1.41 -19.00
CA THR A 190 7.47 0.56 -18.57
C THR A 190 7.22 -0.05 -17.20
N GLU A 191 6.53 0.68 -16.33
CA GLU A 191 6.23 0.20 -14.99
C GLU A 191 5.09 -0.82 -14.98
N ILE A 192 4.08 -0.60 -15.81
CA ILE A 192 3.00 -1.57 -16.02
C ILE A 192 3.56 -2.90 -16.53
N GLN A 193 4.47 -2.85 -17.50
CA GLN A 193 5.15 -4.02 -18.02
C GLN A 193 5.93 -4.74 -16.91
N ARG A 194 6.70 -4.00 -16.11
CA ARG A 194 7.46 -4.54 -14.97
C ARG A 194 6.58 -5.22 -13.91
N ILE A 195 5.38 -4.68 -13.64
CA ILE A 195 4.39 -5.32 -12.74
C ILE A 195 4.05 -6.72 -13.24
N ALA A 196 3.68 -6.79 -14.53
CA ALA A 196 3.16 -8.01 -15.11
C ALA A 196 4.25 -9.08 -15.25
N GLU A 197 5.44 -8.70 -15.71
CA GLU A 197 6.58 -9.60 -15.90
C GLU A 197 7.11 -10.20 -14.58
N LYS A 198 7.13 -9.41 -13.50
CA LYS A 198 7.66 -9.87 -12.20
C LYS A 198 6.89 -11.06 -11.63
N LYS A 199 5.61 -11.21 -11.98
CA LYS A 199 4.77 -12.32 -11.50
C LYS A 199 4.69 -13.49 -12.48
N THR A 200 4.76 -13.23 -13.79
CA THR A 200 4.78 -14.29 -14.82
C THR A 200 6.14 -14.98 -14.95
N GLY A 201 7.21 -14.39 -14.42
CA GLY A 201 8.58 -14.92 -14.46
C GLY A 201 9.02 -15.72 -13.22
N GLN A 202 8.12 -16.08 -12.31
CA GLN A 202 8.37 -16.95 -11.14
C GLN A 202 7.62 -18.27 -11.26
#